data_AF-A0A3M2AB86-F1
#
_entry.id   AF-A0A3M2AB86-F1
#
_cell.length_a   1.000
_cell.length_b   1.000
_cell.length_c   1.000
_cell.angle_alpha   90.00
_cell.angle_beta   90.00
_cell.angle_gamma   90.00
#
_symmetry.space_group_name_H-M   'P 1'
#
loop_
_entity.id
_entity.type
_entity.pdbx_description
1 polymer ?
#
loop_
_entity_poly.entity_id
_entity_poly.type
_entity_poly.pdbx_seq_one_letter_code
_entity_poly.pdbx_strand_id
1 'polypeptide(L)'
;MPAPSSMGAVGGCGDVVKCNHFHRVPLPVGARGRRLGGMDMRKIGRTLGLSCVAAFAFGCGDGSSSGRTAGGDTTGVTSITSAGTETSGAGSTGTGGSTATSQGSDSAGSGTAGESTGTGQTSAMPPKFDVGGAGSGTEGTVCDEVMFQAMAQRPDIVLVLDKSGSMDFNTWQFMGQTMNRWDSLYLTVQSVVTQFDDKADFGAELFPRRNASVGECNADNPITVPVAPMSGQLILSSIPQLGESVAGNTPMGEGIAVAKAHLESIVQPNKPQAVILVADGGVSTSCGSPNSSAEIVNMVSQMAAAGVPTYAVGIDADTQSLQDQLNAIAAAGGTGQFYNAQDGNALLMMMEGIVEGVLSCTLELEMEPEYPGFTKVNVGGMEWPQVNDCNTEHGWIWSVPYTEITLCGDACQALKDTGTADLEFLCPQG
;
A
#
# COMPACT_ATOMS: atom_id res chain seq x y z
N MET A 1 -17.67 -38.85 53.99
CA MET A 1 -18.94 -38.93 54.77
C MET A 1 -19.03 -37.67 55.63
N PRO A 2 -20.21 -37.09 55.89
CA PRO A 2 -21.55 -37.46 55.42
C PRO A 2 -22.09 -36.52 54.31
N ALA A 3 -23.36 -36.69 53.93
CA ALA A 3 -24.12 -35.86 52.99
C ALA A 3 -25.41 -35.29 53.68
N PRO A 4 -26.53 -34.95 53.02
CA PRO A 4 -26.91 -33.55 52.80
C PRO A 4 -28.33 -33.16 53.31
N SER A 5 -28.64 -31.85 53.32
CA SER A 5 -29.97 -31.21 53.48
C SER A 5 -29.88 -29.72 53.07
N SER A 6 -30.89 -29.00 52.57
CA SER A 6 -32.20 -29.36 51.98
C SER A 6 -32.85 -28.11 51.34
N MET A 7 -33.55 -28.29 50.21
CA MET A 7 -34.70 -27.52 49.66
C MET A 7 -34.95 -26.03 50.01
N GLY A 8 -35.18 -25.22 48.96
CA GLY A 8 -35.98 -23.98 49.01
C GLY A 8 -36.17 -23.37 47.61
N ALA A 9 -37.39 -23.33 47.08
CA ALA A 9 -37.67 -22.88 45.71
C ALA A 9 -38.89 -21.93 45.61
N VAL A 10 -38.66 -20.72 45.06
CA VAL A 10 -39.62 -19.74 44.50
C VAL A 10 -38.83 -18.86 43.49
N GLY A 11 -39.33 -18.41 42.33
CA GLY A 11 -40.58 -18.74 41.64
C GLY A 11 -41.25 -17.53 40.96
N GLY A 12 -40.77 -17.07 39.80
CA GLY A 12 -41.38 -15.95 39.06
C GLY A 12 -40.73 -15.58 37.71
N CYS A 13 -41.58 -15.23 36.74
CA CYS A 13 -41.34 -14.74 35.37
C CYS A 13 -40.27 -13.62 35.24
N GLY A 14 -39.65 -13.33 34.10
CA GLY A 14 -39.96 -13.65 32.69
C GLY A 14 -40.15 -12.35 31.88
N ASP A 15 -39.49 -12.25 30.70
CA ASP A 15 -39.53 -11.22 29.61
C ASP A 15 -38.09 -11.00 29.10
N VAL A 16 -37.65 -11.36 27.89
CA VAL A 16 -38.16 -11.13 26.52
C VAL A 16 -38.06 -9.66 26.09
N VAL A 17 -36.84 -9.21 25.78
CA VAL A 17 -36.59 -7.94 25.07
C VAL A 17 -36.80 -8.15 23.57
N LYS A 18 -37.81 -7.48 23.00
CA LYS A 18 -38.05 -7.41 21.54
C LYS A 18 -37.54 -6.09 20.96
N CYS A 19 -36.91 -6.16 19.80
CA CYS A 19 -36.51 -5.00 19.01
C CYS A 19 -37.72 -4.33 18.31
N ASN A 20 -37.85 -3.02 18.45
CA ASN A 20 -38.38 -2.03 17.47
C ASN A 20 -38.44 -0.65 18.19
N HIS A 21 -38.11 0.49 17.60
CA HIS A 21 -38.66 1.02 16.35
C HIS A 21 -37.88 2.25 15.84
N PHE A 22 -37.99 2.54 14.53
CA PHE A 22 -37.49 3.77 13.91
C PHE A 22 -38.28 5.01 14.36
N HIS A 23 -37.60 6.11 14.70
CA HIS A 23 -38.19 7.45 14.76
C HIS A 23 -37.81 8.28 13.52
N ARG A 24 -38.82 8.67 12.72
CA ARG A 24 -38.67 9.68 11.66
C ARG A 24 -38.75 11.08 12.26
N VAL A 25 -37.85 11.97 11.83
CA VAL A 25 -37.89 13.40 12.15
C VAL A 25 -38.73 14.14 11.09
N PRO A 26 -39.65 15.06 11.45
CA PRO A 26 -40.44 15.82 10.50
C PRO A 26 -39.69 17.09 10.02
N LEU A 27 -39.77 17.38 8.72
CA LEU A 27 -39.32 18.65 8.14
C LEU A 27 -40.42 19.73 8.22
N PRO A 28 -40.07 21.02 8.44
CA PRO A 28 -41.04 22.10 8.52
C PRO A 28 -41.53 22.57 7.14
N VAL A 29 -42.83 22.91 7.06
CA VAL A 29 -43.49 23.40 5.85
C VAL A 29 -43.59 24.93 5.87
N GLY A 30 -43.21 25.58 4.76
CA GLY A 30 -43.90 26.80 4.29
C GLY A 30 -43.05 28.06 4.05
N ALA A 31 -42.78 28.34 2.77
CA ALA A 31 -42.58 29.70 2.26
C ALA A 31 -43.19 29.82 0.85
N ARG A 32 -43.64 31.02 0.47
CA ARG A 32 -44.56 31.24 -0.67
C ARG A 32 -43.84 31.46 -2.00
N GLY A 33 -44.36 30.86 -3.06
CA GLY A 33 -43.77 30.87 -4.39
C GLY A 33 -43.84 32.19 -5.19
N ARG A 34 -43.26 32.11 -6.39
CA ARG A 34 -43.53 32.97 -7.54
C ARG A 34 -43.64 32.11 -8.80
N ARG A 35 -44.55 32.47 -9.70
CA ARG A 35 -44.71 31.87 -11.02
C ARG A 35 -43.82 32.58 -12.04
N LEU A 36 -42.95 31.82 -12.70
CA LEU A 36 -42.51 31.97 -14.08
C LEU A 36 -42.44 30.51 -14.57
N GLY A 37 -43.04 30.07 -15.66
CA GLY A 37 -43.12 30.68 -16.98
C GLY A 37 -42.67 29.54 -17.91
N GLY A 38 -43.63 28.77 -18.44
CA GLY A 38 -43.32 27.50 -19.10
C GLY A 38 -42.52 27.69 -20.38
N MET A 39 -41.62 26.75 -20.67
CA MET A 39 -40.92 26.67 -21.96
C MET A 39 -40.88 25.22 -22.46
N ASP A 40 -40.93 25.08 -23.77
CA ASP A 40 -41.39 23.90 -24.49
C ASP A 40 -40.28 22.85 -24.70
N MET A 41 -40.55 21.58 -24.43
CA MET A 41 -39.62 20.48 -24.71
C MET A 41 -39.84 19.96 -26.14
N ARG A 42 -39.12 20.52 -27.12
CA ARG A 42 -38.88 19.88 -28.44
C ARG A 42 -37.72 20.52 -29.22
N LYS A 43 -36.76 19.67 -29.61
CA LYS A 43 -35.69 19.83 -30.63
C LYS A 43 -34.39 20.55 -30.19
N ILE A 44 -33.35 20.23 -30.99
CA ILE A 44 -31.93 20.63 -30.90
C ILE A 44 -31.18 19.85 -29.78
N GLY A 45 -30.15 19.04 -30.01
CA GLY A 45 -29.46 18.66 -31.26
C GLY A 45 -27.97 19.01 -31.25
N ARG A 46 -27.11 17.99 -31.06
CA ARG A 46 -25.64 17.96 -31.31
C ARG A 46 -24.86 19.30 -31.16
N THR A 47 -24.13 19.47 -30.06
CA THR A 47 -22.85 20.22 -30.08
C THR A 47 -21.85 19.63 -29.08
N LEU A 48 -20.57 19.73 -29.44
CA LEU A 48 -19.35 19.16 -28.84
C LEU A 48 -19.28 19.17 -27.29
N GLY A 49 -18.77 18.07 -26.74
CA GLY A 49 -18.03 18.10 -25.47
C GLY A 49 -16.64 18.69 -25.70
N LEU A 50 -16.30 19.76 -24.99
CA LEU A 50 -14.98 20.39 -25.02
C LEU A 50 -14.26 20.02 -23.72
N SER A 51 -13.24 19.16 -23.81
CA SER A 51 -12.46 18.75 -22.64
C SER A 51 -11.46 19.84 -22.24
N CYS A 52 -11.45 20.25 -20.97
CA CYS A 52 -10.53 21.25 -20.47
C CYS A 52 -9.17 20.62 -20.12
N VAL A 53 -8.22 20.70 -21.05
CA VAL A 53 -6.80 20.45 -20.76
C VAL A 53 -6.20 21.72 -20.14
N ALA A 54 -5.81 21.64 -18.87
CA ALA A 54 -5.11 22.72 -18.16
C ALA A 54 -3.60 22.59 -18.34
N ALA A 55 -3.04 23.25 -19.36
CA ALA A 55 -1.60 23.30 -19.58
C ALA A 55 -0.95 24.42 -18.73
N PHE A 56 -0.12 24.06 -17.75
CA PHE A 56 0.75 25.01 -17.06
C PHE A 56 2.01 25.29 -17.89
N ALA A 57 2.12 26.50 -18.42
CA ALA A 57 3.32 26.98 -19.09
C ALA A 57 4.14 27.88 -18.14
N PHE A 58 5.35 27.45 -17.78
CA PHE A 58 6.33 28.30 -17.10
C PHE A 58 6.93 29.30 -18.10
N GLY A 59 6.67 30.59 -17.89
CA GLY A 59 7.30 31.67 -18.65
C GLY A 59 8.57 32.17 -17.97
N CYS A 60 9.73 32.05 -18.62
CA CYS A 60 10.95 32.72 -18.21
C CYS A 60 10.84 34.24 -18.49
N GLY A 61 10.98 35.06 -17.45
CA GLY A 61 11.06 36.52 -17.57
C GLY A 61 12.48 37.02 -17.32
N ASP A 62 13.12 37.58 -18.35
CA ASP A 62 14.41 38.27 -18.22
C ASP A 62 14.26 39.61 -17.45
N GLY A 63 15.19 39.88 -16.54
CA GLY A 63 15.17 41.07 -15.69
C GLY A 63 16.56 41.50 -15.21
N SER A 64 17.35 42.12 -16.10
CA SER A 64 18.69 42.64 -15.76
C SER A 64 18.65 43.91 -14.90
N SER A 65 19.41 43.99 -13.80
CA SER A 65 20.19 45.19 -13.46
C SER A 65 21.22 45.01 -12.32
N SER A 66 22.50 45.09 -12.70
CA SER A 66 23.58 45.88 -12.09
C SER A 66 23.64 46.13 -10.56
N GLY A 67 24.67 45.57 -9.89
CA GLY A 67 25.12 46.02 -8.57
C GLY A 67 26.50 45.50 -8.16
N ARG A 68 27.50 46.39 -8.08
CA ARG A 68 28.83 46.11 -7.48
C ARG A 68 28.67 45.94 -5.96
N THR A 69 29.51 45.22 -5.20
CA THR A 69 30.95 45.50 -5.00
C THR A 69 31.60 44.33 -4.24
N ALA A 70 32.86 44.00 -4.54
CA ALA A 70 33.65 43.04 -3.77
C ALA A 70 34.67 43.75 -2.86
N GLY A 71 34.89 43.22 -1.65
CA GLY A 71 35.99 43.61 -0.76
C GLY A 71 35.61 43.56 0.73
N GLY A 72 36.52 43.08 1.58
CA GLY A 72 36.38 43.22 3.04
C GLY A 72 36.58 41.94 3.86
N ASP A 73 37.80 41.40 3.84
CA ASP A 73 38.34 40.53 4.89
C ASP A 73 38.25 41.21 6.28
N THR A 74 37.86 40.49 7.34
CA THR A 74 38.52 40.60 8.66
C THR A 74 38.13 39.47 9.64
N THR A 75 39.16 38.93 10.28
CA THR A 75 39.17 38.08 11.47
C THR A 75 38.44 38.66 12.70
N GLY A 76 37.84 37.80 13.54
CA GLY A 76 37.34 38.19 14.88
C GLY A 76 37.10 37.00 15.83
N VAL A 77 37.91 36.89 16.89
CA VAL A 77 37.88 35.78 17.88
C VAL A 77 37.22 36.21 19.18
N THR A 78 36.27 35.42 19.70
CA THR A 78 35.96 35.17 21.15
C THR A 78 34.88 34.09 21.20
N SER A 79 35.00 32.93 21.85
CA SER A 79 35.53 32.56 23.19
C SER A 79 34.66 33.05 24.35
N ILE A 80 33.63 32.26 24.71
CA ILE A 80 33.00 32.31 26.04
C ILE A 80 32.80 30.88 26.57
N THR A 81 33.51 30.54 27.65
CA THR A 81 33.38 29.32 28.44
C THR A 81 32.52 29.57 29.70
N SER A 82 31.62 28.64 30.03
CA SER A 82 31.06 28.34 31.37
C SER A 82 30.22 27.05 31.24
N ALA A 83 30.44 25.91 31.90
CA ALA A 83 30.93 25.53 33.24
C ALA A 83 29.87 25.66 34.37
N GLY A 84 29.56 24.53 35.04
CA GLY A 84 28.53 24.40 36.10
C GLY A 84 27.61 23.18 35.87
N THR A 85 27.99 21.93 36.15
CA THR A 85 28.28 21.25 37.45
C THR A 85 27.08 20.49 38.02
N GLU A 86 27.19 19.16 37.96
CA GLU A 86 26.66 18.07 38.80
C GLU A 86 25.43 18.23 39.70
N THR A 87 24.56 17.20 39.68
CA THR A 87 24.18 16.51 40.93
C THR A 87 24.03 15.00 40.67
N SER A 88 24.62 14.19 41.54
CA SER A 88 24.65 12.73 41.47
C SER A 88 23.64 12.10 42.46
N GLY A 89 23.11 10.92 42.13
CA GLY A 89 22.17 10.18 42.99
C GLY A 89 22.26 8.68 42.74
N ALA A 90 22.73 7.93 43.75
CA ALA A 90 23.00 6.49 43.66
C ALA A 90 22.11 5.67 44.62
N GLY A 91 21.87 4.40 44.27
CA GLY A 91 21.12 3.41 45.07
C GLY A 91 20.68 2.25 44.18
N SER A 92 21.48 1.19 43.94
CA SER A 92 22.03 0.18 44.86
C SER A 92 21.06 -0.96 45.21
N THR A 93 21.39 -2.14 44.67
CA THR A 93 21.26 -3.50 45.27
C THR A 93 19.88 -4.06 45.63
N GLY A 94 19.51 -5.16 44.94
CA GLY A 94 18.58 -6.18 45.41
C GLY A 94 18.97 -7.55 44.84
N THR A 95 19.61 -8.41 45.64
CA THR A 95 20.15 -9.71 45.21
C THR A 95 19.45 -10.87 45.91
N GLY A 96 19.02 -11.89 45.15
CA GLY A 96 18.56 -13.19 45.64
C GLY A 96 17.75 -13.94 44.57
N GLY A 97 17.81 -15.27 44.42
CA GLY A 97 18.64 -16.26 45.10
C GLY A 97 17.86 -17.57 45.35
N SER A 98 18.43 -18.72 44.96
CA SER A 98 17.89 -20.10 45.03
C SER A 98 16.96 -20.48 43.87
N THR A 99 17.19 -21.51 43.04
CA THR A 99 17.56 -22.94 43.25
C THR A 99 16.36 -23.84 43.59
N ALA A 100 15.94 -24.67 42.62
CA ALA A 100 15.17 -25.91 42.85
C ALA A 100 15.40 -26.90 41.69
N THR A 101 15.48 -28.20 42.01
CA THR A 101 15.85 -29.29 41.10
C THR A 101 14.77 -30.38 41.09
N SER A 102 14.40 -30.89 39.90
CA SER A 102 13.75 -32.19 39.64
C SER A 102 13.70 -32.38 38.10
N GLN A 103 13.99 -33.50 37.44
CA GLN A 103 13.92 -34.96 37.66
C GLN A 103 12.51 -35.59 37.68
N GLY A 104 12.32 -36.57 36.79
CA GLY A 104 11.11 -37.38 36.55
C GLY A 104 10.64 -37.22 35.09
N SER A 105 10.82 -38.13 34.12
CA SER A 105 10.66 -39.60 34.00
C SER A 105 9.34 -40.03 33.36
N ASP A 106 9.48 -40.62 32.17
CA ASP A 106 8.82 -41.83 31.65
C ASP A 106 7.29 -41.93 31.55
N SER A 107 6.78 -41.99 30.30
CA SER A 107 5.81 -43.01 29.80
C SER A 107 5.62 -42.80 28.27
N ALA A 108 6.10 -43.67 27.39
CA ALA A 108 5.64 -45.04 27.10
C ALA A 108 4.28 -45.09 26.36
N GLY A 109 4.34 -45.27 25.04
CA GLY A 109 3.21 -45.56 24.16
C GLY A 109 3.67 -46.47 23.01
N SER A 110 3.21 -47.72 22.99
CA SER A 110 3.73 -48.82 22.16
C SER A 110 2.63 -49.47 21.30
N GLY A 111 3.02 -50.01 20.14
CA GLY A 111 2.15 -50.73 19.19
C GLY A 111 2.62 -50.43 17.75
N THR A 112 3.53 -51.17 17.10
CA THR A 112 3.76 -52.63 16.97
C THR A 112 2.86 -53.31 15.92
N ALA A 113 3.47 -53.57 14.76
CA ALA A 113 3.25 -54.66 13.80
C ALA A 113 1.85 -54.85 13.14
N GLY A 114 1.88 -54.91 11.81
CA GLY A 114 0.75 -55.24 10.93
C GLY A 114 1.21 -55.66 9.54
N GLU A 115 2.16 -56.59 9.49
CA GLU A 115 2.69 -57.17 8.25
C GLU A 115 1.65 -58.09 7.59
N SER A 116 1.30 -57.87 6.32
CA SER A 116 0.59 -58.86 5.50
C SER A 116 0.85 -58.65 4.01
N THR A 117 1.64 -59.55 3.44
CA THR A 117 1.79 -59.73 1.99
C THR A 117 0.50 -60.25 1.37
N GLY A 118 0.00 -59.58 0.32
CA GLY A 118 -1.18 -60.01 -0.43
C GLY A 118 -1.01 -59.80 -1.93
N THR A 119 -0.46 -60.79 -2.63
CA THR A 119 -0.35 -60.79 -4.10
C THR A 119 -1.72 -60.97 -4.75
N GLY A 120 -2.18 -59.97 -5.52
CA GLY A 120 -3.41 -60.03 -6.31
C GLY A 120 -3.21 -59.43 -7.70
N GLN A 121 -2.93 -60.26 -8.70
CA GLN A 121 -2.90 -59.84 -10.10
C GLN A 121 -4.33 -59.62 -10.61
N THR A 122 -4.66 -58.40 -11.02
CA THR A 122 -5.71 -58.15 -12.03
C THR A 122 -5.20 -57.14 -13.04
N SER A 123 -4.91 -57.61 -14.25
CA SER A 123 -4.46 -56.78 -15.36
C SER A 123 -5.59 -55.87 -15.85
N ALA A 124 -5.63 -54.64 -15.36
CA ALA A 124 -6.44 -53.58 -15.95
C ALA A 124 -5.67 -52.97 -17.13
N MET A 125 -6.24 -53.05 -18.34
CA MET A 125 -5.65 -52.47 -19.54
C MET A 125 -5.64 -50.93 -19.47
N PRO A 126 -4.66 -50.24 -20.08
CA PRO A 126 -4.80 -48.82 -20.34
C PRO A 126 -6.00 -48.58 -21.30
N PRO A 127 -6.76 -47.49 -21.14
CA PRO A 127 -7.77 -47.12 -22.13
C PRO A 127 -7.05 -46.78 -23.45
N LYS A 128 -7.19 -47.68 -24.44
CA LYS A 128 -6.81 -47.35 -25.81
C LYS A 128 -7.81 -46.31 -26.34
N PHE A 129 -7.34 -45.08 -26.49
CA PHE A 129 -8.00 -44.13 -27.38
C PHE A 129 -7.85 -44.64 -28.82
N ASP A 130 -8.99 -44.87 -29.47
CA ASP A 130 -9.05 -45.42 -30.83
C ASP A 130 -9.07 -44.27 -31.84
N VAL A 131 -7.89 -43.89 -32.35
CA VAL A 131 -7.75 -42.89 -33.43
C VAL A 131 -7.70 -43.63 -34.78
N GLY A 132 -8.81 -44.29 -35.10
CA GLY A 132 -9.02 -45.04 -36.34
C GLY A 132 -9.95 -44.29 -37.30
N GLY A 133 -9.46 -43.21 -37.93
CA GLY A 133 -10.29 -42.32 -38.75
C GLY A 133 -9.55 -41.65 -39.91
N ALA A 134 -9.09 -42.43 -40.89
CA ALA A 134 -8.52 -41.89 -42.14
C ALA A 134 -9.62 -41.35 -43.08
N GLY A 135 -10.33 -40.32 -42.64
CA GLY A 135 -11.27 -39.55 -43.43
C GLY A 135 -10.54 -38.47 -44.22
N SER A 136 -10.32 -38.69 -45.52
CA SER A 136 -9.83 -37.64 -46.42
C SER A 136 -10.96 -36.66 -46.74
N GLY A 137 -11.28 -35.79 -45.78
CA GLY A 137 -12.17 -34.64 -45.94
C GLY A 137 -11.44 -33.36 -45.54
N THR A 138 -11.62 -32.29 -46.30
CA THR A 138 -11.03 -30.97 -46.02
C THR A 138 -11.81 -30.26 -44.92
N GLU A 139 -11.89 -30.87 -43.74
CA GLU A 139 -12.44 -30.23 -42.55
C GLU A 139 -11.36 -29.29 -41.99
N GLY A 140 -11.59 -27.99 -42.11
CA GLY A 140 -10.70 -26.98 -41.53
C GLY A 140 -10.63 -27.20 -40.03
N THR A 141 -9.43 -27.05 -39.46
CA THR A 141 -9.21 -27.13 -38.02
C THR A 141 -10.17 -26.17 -37.33
N VAL A 142 -11.15 -26.70 -36.61
CA VAL A 142 -11.97 -25.92 -35.69
C VAL A 142 -11.08 -25.60 -34.51
N CYS A 143 -10.48 -24.41 -34.53
CA CYS A 143 -9.94 -23.81 -33.32
C CYS A 143 -11.09 -23.17 -32.55
N ASP A 144 -11.08 -23.33 -31.24
CA ASP A 144 -12.10 -22.77 -30.36
C ASP A 144 -11.71 -21.34 -29.98
N GLU A 145 -12.59 -20.37 -30.24
CA GLU A 145 -12.40 -19.00 -29.78
C GLU A 145 -12.56 -18.94 -28.25
N VAL A 146 -11.54 -18.44 -27.54
CA VAL A 146 -11.54 -18.39 -26.07
C VAL A 146 -11.65 -16.95 -25.60
N MET A 147 -12.58 -16.70 -24.67
CA MET A 147 -12.75 -15.42 -24.00
C MET A 147 -12.58 -15.61 -22.49
N PHE A 148 -11.74 -14.79 -21.87
CA PHE A 148 -11.52 -14.80 -20.42
C PHE A 148 -11.12 -13.42 -19.91
N GLN A 149 -11.26 -13.21 -18.61
CA GLN A 149 -10.90 -11.96 -17.95
C GLN A 149 -9.53 -12.13 -17.26
N ALA A 150 -8.55 -11.35 -17.68
CA ALA A 150 -7.26 -11.24 -17.00
C ALA A 150 -7.31 -10.13 -15.95
N MET A 151 -6.65 -10.34 -14.81
CA MET A 151 -6.51 -9.33 -13.76
C MET A 151 -5.16 -8.64 -13.88
N ALA A 152 -5.12 -7.33 -13.59
CA ALA A 152 -3.86 -6.63 -13.40
C ALA A 152 -3.09 -7.24 -12.22
N GLN A 153 -1.78 -7.40 -12.36
CA GLN A 153 -0.95 -7.90 -11.27
C GLN A 153 -0.92 -6.88 -10.12
N ARG A 154 -1.48 -7.24 -8.96
CA ARG A 154 -1.49 -6.35 -7.79
C ARG A 154 -0.07 -6.18 -7.22
N PRO A 155 0.43 -4.95 -7.03
CA PRO A 155 1.72 -4.72 -6.38
C PRO A 155 1.66 -4.99 -4.88
N ASP A 156 2.79 -5.36 -4.27
CA ASP A 156 2.98 -5.33 -2.81
C ASP A 156 3.42 -3.94 -2.37
N ILE A 157 2.63 -3.24 -1.55
CA ILE A 157 2.96 -1.88 -1.10
C ILE A 157 3.09 -1.85 0.43
N VAL A 158 4.27 -1.50 0.94
CA VAL A 158 4.47 -1.24 2.38
C VAL A 158 4.42 0.26 2.66
N LEU A 159 3.45 0.66 3.48
CA LEU A 159 3.33 2.00 4.04
C LEU A 159 4.24 2.11 5.28
N VAL A 160 5.29 2.91 5.22
CA VAL A 160 6.22 3.13 6.34
C VAL A 160 5.90 4.49 6.95
N LEU A 161 5.23 4.49 8.10
CA LEU A 161 4.49 5.63 8.62
C LEU A 161 5.13 6.21 9.89
N ASP A 162 5.48 7.49 9.85
CA ASP A 162 5.98 8.24 11.01
C ASP A 162 4.86 8.45 12.02
N LYS A 163 5.11 7.97 13.24
CA LYS A 163 4.21 8.04 14.40
C LYS A 163 4.88 8.79 15.57
N SER A 164 5.96 9.53 15.31
CA SER A 164 6.73 10.26 16.32
C SER A 164 5.91 11.40 16.95
N GLY A 165 6.40 11.96 18.06
CA GLY A 165 5.65 12.96 18.82
C GLY A 165 5.29 14.24 18.02
N SER A 166 6.10 14.61 17.04
CA SER A 166 5.85 15.78 16.17
C SER A 166 4.55 15.65 15.37
N MET A 167 4.12 14.42 15.08
CA MET A 167 2.86 14.15 14.42
C MET A 167 1.62 14.49 15.28
N ASP A 168 1.75 14.51 16.62
CA ASP A 168 0.65 14.85 17.53
C ASP A 168 0.57 16.35 17.84
N PHE A 169 1.71 17.00 18.10
CA PHE A 169 1.72 18.39 18.55
C PHE A 169 1.73 19.44 17.42
N ASN A 170 2.18 19.07 16.21
CA ASN A 170 2.11 19.98 15.06
C ASN A 170 0.75 19.88 14.38
N THR A 171 0.18 21.03 14.01
CA THR A 171 -1.14 21.10 13.37
C THR A 171 -1.08 21.84 12.04
N TRP A 172 -1.95 21.43 11.12
CA TRP A 172 -2.08 21.99 9.78
C TRP A 172 -3.51 21.88 9.25
N GLN A 173 -3.77 22.34 8.04
CA GLN A 173 -5.11 22.31 7.44
C GLN A 173 -5.38 20.99 6.74
N PHE A 174 -6.57 20.43 6.96
CA PHE A 174 -7.13 19.33 6.17
C PHE A 174 -8.65 19.49 6.05
N MET A 175 -9.19 19.37 4.83
CA MET A 175 -10.63 19.50 4.56
C MET A 175 -11.31 20.75 5.18
N GLY A 176 -10.57 21.86 5.32
CA GLY A 176 -11.04 23.11 5.93
C GLY A 176 -11.09 23.12 7.46
N GLN A 177 -10.42 22.17 8.12
CA GLN A 177 -10.27 22.07 9.57
C GLN A 177 -8.78 22.06 9.96
N THR A 178 -8.47 22.59 11.13
CA THR A 178 -7.15 22.41 11.75
C THR A 178 -7.14 21.09 12.53
N MET A 179 -6.19 20.21 12.24
CA MET A 179 -5.94 18.97 13.00
C MET A 179 -4.45 18.69 13.13
N ASN A 180 -4.06 17.73 13.98
CA ASN A 180 -2.68 17.29 14.06
C ASN A 180 -2.27 16.53 12.77
N ARG A 181 -0.96 16.39 12.56
CA ARG A 181 -0.43 15.69 11.37
C ARG A 181 -0.79 14.19 11.39
N TRP A 182 -0.82 13.57 12.56
CA TRP A 182 -1.22 12.16 12.72
C TRP A 182 -2.64 11.86 12.24
N ASP A 183 -3.64 12.62 12.70
CA ASP A 183 -5.05 12.42 12.32
C ASP A 183 -5.25 12.59 10.80
N SER A 184 -4.54 13.54 10.19
CA SER A 184 -4.58 13.72 8.73
C SER A 184 -3.91 12.57 7.98
N LEU A 185 -2.83 12.00 8.52
CA LEU A 185 -2.18 10.81 7.95
C LEU A 185 -3.07 9.58 8.10
N TYR A 186 -3.71 9.38 9.26
CA TYR A 186 -4.71 8.33 9.48
C TYR A 186 -5.84 8.40 8.44
N LEU A 187 -6.40 9.59 8.21
CA LEU A 187 -7.46 9.80 7.22
C LEU A 187 -6.96 9.62 5.78
N THR A 188 -5.71 9.99 5.49
CA THR A 188 -5.08 9.73 4.19
C THR A 188 -4.90 8.24 3.94
N VAL A 189 -4.33 7.51 4.91
CA VAL A 189 -4.19 6.04 4.85
C VAL A 189 -5.57 5.40 4.69
N GLN A 190 -6.59 5.88 5.40
CA GLN A 190 -7.97 5.41 5.24
C GLN A 190 -8.49 5.59 3.82
N SER A 191 -8.32 6.75 3.18
CA SER A 191 -8.73 6.96 1.79
C SER A 191 -8.02 5.98 0.86
N VAL A 192 -6.69 5.95 0.93
CA VAL A 192 -5.83 5.10 0.08
C VAL A 192 -6.20 3.62 0.20
N VAL A 193 -6.20 3.06 1.40
CA VAL A 193 -6.50 1.63 1.55
C VAL A 193 -7.97 1.31 1.27
N THR A 194 -8.90 2.25 1.40
CA THR A 194 -10.30 2.03 0.99
C THR A 194 -10.46 2.07 -0.54
N GLN A 195 -9.65 2.87 -1.23
CA GLN A 195 -9.72 3.06 -2.68
C GLN A 195 -8.98 1.98 -3.48
N PHE A 196 -7.94 1.37 -2.89
CA PHE A 196 -6.99 0.52 -3.62
C PHE A 196 -6.81 -0.91 -3.05
N ASP A 197 -7.49 -1.32 -1.97
CA ASP A 197 -7.32 -2.66 -1.33
C ASP A 197 -7.55 -3.85 -2.30
N ASP A 198 -8.38 -3.63 -3.33
CA ASP A 198 -8.71 -4.60 -4.38
C ASP A 198 -7.74 -4.55 -5.58
N LYS A 199 -6.85 -3.55 -5.62
CA LYS A 199 -5.88 -3.26 -6.69
C LYS A 199 -4.42 -3.41 -6.27
N ALA A 200 -4.11 -3.31 -4.98
CA ALA A 200 -2.79 -3.51 -4.41
C ALA A 200 -2.87 -4.33 -3.11
N ASP A 201 -1.88 -5.19 -2.87
CA ASP A 201 -1.76 -5.89 -1.59
C ASP A 201 -0.96 -4.99 -0.64
N PHE A 202 -1.60 -4.46 0.41
CA PHE A 202 -0.96 -3.52 1.34
C PHE A 202 -0.35 -4.21 2.57
N GLY A 203 0.73 -3.62 3.09
CA GLY A 203 1.26 -3.82 4.43
C GLY A 203 1.60 -2.47 5.07
N ALA A 204 1.88 -2.44 6.36
CA ALA A 204 2.23 -1.20 7.07
C ALA A 204 3.26 -1.43 8.18
N GLU A 205 4.13 -0.45 8.37
CA GLU A 205 5.12 -0.39 9.45
C GLU A 205 5.07 0.97 10.15
N LEU A 206 5.04 0.96 11.49
CA LEU A 206 5.03 2.15 12.33
C LEU A 206 6.41 2.44 12.92
N PHE A 207 6.97 3.61 12.62
CA PHE A 207 8.17 4.10 13.27
C PHE A 207 7.86 5.39 14.05
N PRO A 208 8.01 5.42 15.39
CA PRO A 208 8.26 4.28 16.27
C PRO A 208 6.99 3.41 16.41
N ARG A 209 7.15 2.19 16.95
CA ARG A 209 6.09 1.20 17.15
C ARG A 209 4.83 1.76 17.80
N ARG A 210 3.66 1.13 17.55
CA ARG A 210 2.34 1.65 18.00
C ARG A 210 2.33 2.23 19.42
N ASN A 211 2.80 1.45 20.40
CA ASN A 211 2.74 1.78 21.83
C ASN A 211 3.94 2.59 22.35
N ALA A 212 4.69 3.25 21.46
CA ALA A 212 5.89 4.00 21.81
C ALA A 212 5.61 5.16 22.77
N SER A 213 6.45 5.23 23.80
CA SER A 213 6.48 6.28 24.81
C SER A 213 7.38 7.46 24.41
N VAL A 214 7.35 8.57 25.16
CA VAL A 214 8.19 9.76 24.88
C VAL A 214 9.67 9.39 24.88
N GLY A 215 10.38 9.73 23.81
CA GLY A 215 11.80 9.42 23.62
C GLY A 215 12.10 7.99 23.14
N GLU A 216 11.08 7.16 22.91
CA GLU A 216 11.27 5.79 22.43
C GLU A 216 11.64 5.74 20.94
N CYS A 217 12.50 4.80 20.59
CA CYS A 217 13.21 4.74 19.31
C CYS A 217 13.10 3.39 18.59
N ASN A 218 12.22 2.49 19.03
CA ASN A 218 12.07 1.18 18.37
C ASN A 218 10.95 1.26 17.32
N ALA A 219 11.19 0.74 16.11
CA ALA A 219 10.12 0.34 15.19
C ALA A 219 9.40 -0.94 15.69
N ASP A 220 8.33 -1.39 15.03
CA ASP A 220 7.77 -2.72 15.28
C ASP A 220 8.68 -3.78 14.62
N ASN A 221 8.86 -4.94 15.26
CA ASN A 221 9.61 -6.06 14.67
C ASN A 221 9.08 -7.39 15.26
N PRO A 222 8.41 -8.24 14.47
CA PRO A 222 8.14 -8.13 13.03
C PRO A 222 7.22 -6.95 12.65
N ILE A 223 7.10 -6.70 11.35
CA ILE A 223 6.30 -5.61 10.75
C ILE A 223 4.90 -5.45 11.37
N THR A 224 4.46 -4.20 11.61
CA THR A 224 3.16 -3.90 12.25
C THR A 224 2.00 -4.62 11.57
N VAL A 225 1.92 -4.59 10.24
CA VAL A 225 0.98 -5.38 9.42
C VAL A 225 1.72 -5.96 8.20
N PRO A 226 1.85 -7.29 8.10
CA PRO A 226 2.38 -7.96 6.91
C PRO A 226 1.55 -7.64 5.66
N VAL A 227 2.20 -7.60 4.50
CA VAL A 227 1.54 -7.44 3.21
C VAL A 227 0.57 -8.61 2.98
N ALA A 228 -0.68 -8.29 2.66
CA ALA A 228 -1.71 -9.25 2.30
C ALA A 228 -2.80 -8.59 1.42
N PRO A 229 -3.54 -9.38 0.63
CA PRO A 229 -4.74 -8.90 -0.06
C PRO A 229 -5.81 -8.43 0.92
N MET A 230 -6.54 -7.35 0.59
CA MET A 230 -7.64 -6.80 1.39
C MET A 230 -7.25 -6.49 2.86
N SER A 231 -6.04 -5.96 3.07
CA SER A 231 -5.47 -5.73 4.41
C SER A 231 -5.77 -4.34 4.96
N GLY A 232 -6.37 -3.43 4.19
CA GLY A 232 -6.62 -2.04 4.56
C GLY A 232 -7.35 -1.88 5.89
N GLN A 233 -8.38 -2.69 6.14
CA GLN A 233 -9.09 -2.68 7.42
C GLN A 233 -8.23 -3.20 8.60
N LEU A 234 -7.30 -4.13 8.35
CA LEU A 234 -6.32 -4.59 9.34
C LEU A 234 -5.33 -3.46 9.65
N ILE A 235 -4.77 -2.79 8.63
CA ILE A 235 -3.91 -1.60 8.78
C ILE A 235 -4.59 -0.55 9.64
N LEU A 236 -5.81 -0.15 9.30
CA LEU A 236 -6.57 0.86 10.05
C LEU A 236 -6.85 0.44 11.50
N SER A 237 -7.01 -0.85 11.79
CA SER A 237 -7.15 -1.33 13.18
C SER A 237 -5.82 -1.42 13.93
N SER A 238 -4.70 -1.56 13.21
CA SER A 238 -3.36 -1.80 13.76
C SER A 238 -2.56 -0.51 14.00
N ILE A 239 -2.89 0.60 13.34
CA ILE A 239 -2.33 1.93 13.63
C ILE A 239 -3.11 2.67 14.75
N PRO A 240 -2.49 3.64 15.45
CA PRO A 240 -3.21 4.50 16.39
C PRO A 240 -4.44 5.16 15.75
N GLN A 241 -5.56 5.15 16.46
CA GLN A 241 -6.84 5.63 15.94
C GLN A 241 -6.90 7.16 15.89
N LEU A 242 -7.87 7.69 15.14
CA LEU A 242 -8.17 9.13 15.10
C LEU A 242 -8.38 9.70 16.50
N GLY A 243 -7.60 10.72 16.88
CA GLY A 243 -7.61 11.34 18.20
C GLY A 243 -6.87 10.58 19.31
N GLU A 244 -6.18 9.47 19.01
CA GLU A 244 -5.19 8.87 19.91
C GLU A 244 -3.89 9.70 19.88
N SER A 245 -3.37 10.07 21.05
CA SER A 245 -2.09 10.78 21.15
C SER A 245 -0.93 9.87 20.75
N VAL A 246 0.00 10.40 19.94
CA VAL A 246 1.19 9.67 19.50
C VAL A 246 2.49 10.28 20.05
N ALA A 247 3.41 9.42 20.47
CA ALA A 247 4.67 9.82 21.09
C ALA A 247 5.86 8.97 20.61
N GLY A 248 7.07 9.47 20.89
CA GLY A 248 8.35 8.84 20.56
C GLY A 248 9.21 9.71 19.64
N ASN A 249 10.42 9.23 19.36
CA ASN A 249 11.35 9.83 18.41
C ASN A 249 11.11 9.26 16.99
N THR A 250 11.97 9.58 16.02
CA THR A 250 11.79 9.24 14.60
C THR A 250 12.82 8.17 14.12
N PRO A 251 12.64 6.87 14.44
CA PRO A 251 13.55 5.79 14.03
C PRO A 251 13.32 5.34 12.58
N MET A 252 13.37 6.30 11.66
CA MET A 252 13.09 6.11 10.22
C MET A 252 13.84 4.93 9.60
N GLY A 253 15.13 4.76 9.93
CA GLY A 253 15.94 3.67 9.40
C GLY A 253 15.53 2.29 9.90
N GLU A 254 15.03 2.16 11.13
CA GLU A 254 14.51 0.88 11.63
C GLU A 254 13.21 0.51 10.90
N GLY A 255 12.29 1.45 10.72
CA GLY A 255 11.03 1.21 9.98
C GLY A 255 11.28 0.77 8.54
N ILE A 256 12.20 1.43 7.83
CA ILE A 256 12.59 1.03 6.47
C ILE A 256 13.30 -0.33 6.47
N ALA A 257 14.15 -0.63 7.47
CA ALA A 257 14.82 -1.93 7.58
C ALA A 257 13.84 -3.08 7.82
N VAL A 258 12.78 -2.86 8.60
CA VAL A 258 11.70 -3.83 8.84
C VAL A 258 10.85 -4.03 7.58
N ALA A 259 10.48 -2.96 6.90
CA ALA A 259 9.78 -3.03 5.61
C ALA A 259 10.59 -3.80 4.55
N LYS A 260 11.90 -3.50 4.44
CA LYS A 260 12.84 -4.23 3.57
C LYS A 260 12.88 -5.72 3.89
N ALA A 261 13.10 -6.08 5.15
CA ALA A 261 13.19 -7.47 5.59
C ALA A 261 11.87 -8.23 5.35
N HIS A 262 10.72 -7.56 5.48
CA HIS A 262 9.43 -8.14 5.16
C HIS A 262 9.28 -8.40 3.66
N LEU A 263 9.53 -7.41 2.79
CA LEU A 263 9.44 -7.57 1.33
C LEU A 263 10.39 -8.65 0.81
N GLU A 264 11.63 -8.69 1.30
CA GLU A 264 12.61 -9.75 0.98
C GLU A 264 12.12 -11.16 1.40
N SER A 265 11.25 -11.27 2.41
CA SER A 265 10.69 -12.55 2.87
C SER A 265 9.51 -13.06 2.04
N ILE A 266 8.88 -12.20 1.24
CA ILE A 266 7.69 -12.52 0.42
C ILE A 266 7.91 -12.34 -1.08
N VAL A 267 9.13 -12.05 -1.53
CA VAL A 267 9.46 -11.77 -2.93
C VAL A 267 8.93 -12.85 -3.88
N GLN A 268 8.21 -12.43 -4.93
CA GLN A 268 7.68 -13.29 -5.99
C GLN A 268 8.29 -12.85 -7.33
N PRO A 269 8.58 -13.78 -8.26
CA PRO A 269 8.99 -13.42 -9.62
C PRO A 269 7.96 -12.48 -10.25
N ASN A 270 8.45 -11.43 -10.92
CA ASN A 270 7.68 -10.44 -11.66
C ASN A 270 6.64 -9.61 -10.87
N LYS A 271 6.34 -9.90 -9.59
CA LYS A 271 5.40 -9.10 -8.80
C LYS A 271 6.02 -7.74 -8.42
N PRO A 272 5.44 -6.60 -8.80
CA PRO A 272 5.97 -5.29 -8.41
C PRO A 272 5.85 -5.10 -6.91
N GLN A 273 6.86 -4.50 -6.28
CA GLN A 273 6.85 -4.18 -4.86
C GLN A 273 7.31 -2.74 -4.65
N ALA A 274 6.76 -2.02 -3.67
CA ALA A 274 7.16 -0.63 -3.38
C ALA A 274 7.10 -0.31 -1.89
N VAL A 275 7.90 0.69 -1.48
CA VAL A 275 7.81 1.32 -0.16
C VAL A 275 7.35 2.77 -0.32
N ILE A 276 6.38 3.17 0.49
CA ILE A 276 5.96 4.57 0.62
C ILE A 276 6.30 5.01 2.04
N LEU A 277 7.39 5.77 2.18
CA LEU A 277 7.82 6.40 3.42
C LEU A 277 7.09 7.73 3.61
N VAL A 278 6.42 7.92 4.74
CA VAL A 278 5.78 9.18 5.11
C VAL A 278 6.35 9.69 6.43
N ALA A 279 6.90 10.91 6.47
CA ALA A 279 7.55 11.48 7.66
C ALA A 279 7.37 13.00 7.78
N ASP A 280 7.30 13.51 9.02
CA ASP A 280 7.33 14.95 9.32
C ASP A 280 8.68 15.42 9.93
N GLY A 281 9.56 14.46 10.22
CA GLY A 281 10.89 14.68 10.79
C GLY A 281 12.01 14.00 9.99
N GLY A 282 13.25 14.44 10.26
CA GLY A 282 14.46 13.84 9.70
C GLY A 282 14.89 12.58 10.45
N VAL A 283 16.00 11.98 9.99
CA VAL A 283 16.55 10.78 10.63
C VAL A 283 17.02 11.08 12.06
N SER A 284 16.44 10.40 13.05
CA SER A 284 16.88 10.58 14.45
C SER A 284 18.19 9.84 14.70
N THR A 285 19.30 10.60 14.76
CA THR A 285 20.65 10.08 15.10
C THR A 285 20.78 9.54 16.53
N SER A 286 19.77 9.74 17.38
CA SER A 286 19.64 9.16 18.71
C SER A 286 18.86 7.84 18.75
N CYS A 287 18.20 7.45 17.64
CA CYS A 287 17.56 6.15 17.51
C CYS A 287 18.52 5.09 16.95
N GLY A 288 18.13 3.82 16.94
CA GLY A 288 19.04 2.66 16.89
C GLY A 288 19.91 2.56 15.64
N SER A 289 19.54 1.71 14.68
CA SER A 289 20.29 1.57 13.43
C SER A 289 19.44 0.91 12.34
N PRO A 290 19.47 1.38 11.07
CA PRO A 290 20.17 2.57 10.57
C PRO A 290 19.73 3.89 11.20
N ASN A 291 20.66 4.81 11.47
CA ASN A 291 20.36 6.09 12.13
C ASN A 291 21.07 7.32 11.52
N SER A 292 21.82 7.12 10.44
CA SER A 292 22.33 8.18 9.58
C SER A 292 21.67 8.15 8.20
N SER A 293 21.54 9.33 7.59
CA SER A 293 21.02 9.45 6.23
C SER A 293 21.84 8.64 5.21
N ALA A 294 23.14 8.47 5.43
CA ALA A 294 24.03 7.70 4.56
C ALA A 294 23.74 6.18 4.60
N GLU A 295 23.47 5.62 5.79
CA GLU A 295 23.09 4.20 5.91
C GLU A 295 21.72 3.93 5.29
N ILE A 296 20.75 4.85 5.50
CA ILE A 296 19.41 4.73 4.92
C ILE A 296 19.47 4.85 3.40
N VAL A 297 20.23 5.81 2.85
CA VAL A 297 20.50 5.95 1.41
C VAL A 297 21.11 4.67 0.82
N ASN A 298 22.10 4.07 1.49
CA ASN A 298 22.66 2.79 1.07
C ASN A 298 21.60 1.67 1.08
N MET A 299 20.79 1.59 2.13
CA MET A 299 19.72 0.59 2.25
C MET A 299 18.66 0.72 1.15
N VAL A 300 18.12 1.92 0.89
CA VAL A 300 17.10 2.10 -0.17
C VAL A 300 17.69 1.95 -1.57
N SER A 301 19.00 2.22 -1.77
CA SER A 301 19.68 1.90 -3.03
C SER A 301 19.78 0.40 -3.32
N GLN A 302 19.90 -0.43 -2.28
CA GLN A 302 19.85 -1.89 -2.42
C GLN A 302 18.44 -2.38 -2.75
N MET A 303 17.40 -1.74 -2.17
CA MET A 303 16.00 -2.00 -2.51
C MET A 303 15.70 -1.62 -3.96
N ALA A 304 16.09 -0.43 -4.40
CA ALA A 304 15.94 0.01 -5.79
C ALA A 304 16.68 -0.91 -6.78
N ALA A 305 17.89 -1.37 -6.43
CA ALA A 305 18.63 -2.36 -7.22
C ALA A 305 17.97 -3.75 -7.27
N ALA A 306 17.11 -4.07 -6.29
CA ALA A 306 16.28 -5.28 -6.27
C ALA A 306 14.89 -5.07 -6.92
N GLY A 307 14.63 -3.92 -7.54
CA GLY A 307 13.35 -3.60 -8.17
C GLY A 307 12.27 -3.05 -7.24
N VAL A 308 12.64 -2.68 -6.01
CA VAL A 308 11.72 -2.14 -4.98
C VAL A 308 11.94 -0.63 -4.79
N PRO A 309 11.25 0.24 -5.55
CA PRO A 309 11.33 1.68 -5.36
C PRO A 309 10.89 2.14 -3.97
N THR A 310 11.51 3.20 -3.47
CA THR A 310 11.16 3.86 -2.20
C THR A 310 10.74 5.30 -2.45
N TYR A 311 9.44 5.56 -2.38
CA TYR A 311 8.84 6.90 -2.47
C TYR A 311 8.96 7.58 -1.10
N ALA A 312 9.53 8.78 -1.04
CA ALA A 312 9.59 9.58 0.18
C ALA A 312 8.57 10.72 0.13
N VAL A 313 7.74 10.83 1.17
CA VAL A 313 6.70 11.84 1.34
C VAL A 313 6.97 12.62 2.63
N GLY A 314 7.31 13.90 2.48
CA GLY A 314 7.49 14.84 3.58
C GLY A 314 6.17 15.51 3.94
N ILE A 315 5.79 15.44 5.21
CA ILE A 315 4.71 16.23 5.78
C ILE A 315 5.29 17.56 6.26
N ASP A 316 4.96 18.63 5.56
CA ASP A 316 5.38 20.01 5.86
C ASP A 316 6.90 20.14 6.04
N ALA A 317 7.64 19.60 5.06
CA ALA A 317 9.09 19.56 5.06
C ALA A 317 9.68 20.92 4.66
N ASP A 318 9.66 21.87 5.58
CA ASP A 318 10.04 23.28 5.36
C ASP A 318 11.57 23.52 5.43
N THR A 319 12.29 22.79 6.27
CA THR A 319 13.75 22.97 6.43
C THR A 319 14.56 22.34 5.30
N GLN A 320 15.56 23.06 4.78
CA GLN A 320 16.47 22.56 3.75
C GLN A 320 17.11 21.21 4.14
N SER A 321 17.49 21.04 5.42
CA SER A 321 18.12 19.80 5.89
C SER A 321 17.19 18.58 5.84
N LEU A 322 15.88 18.76 6.04
CA LEU A 322 14.89 17.69 5.87
C LEU A 322 14.65 17.41 4.39
N GLN A 323 14.52 18.47 3.56
CA GLN A 323 14.36 18.33 2.12
C GLN A 323 15.55 17.61 1.46
N ASP A 324 16.78 17.93 1.85
CA ASP A 324 18.00 17.27 1.38
C ASP A 324 18.03 15.79 1.76
N GLN A 325 17.60 15.45 2.99
CA GLN A 325 17.51 14.06 3.46
C GLN A 325 16.47 13.25 2.69
N LEU A 326 15.24 13.76 2.55
CA LEU A 326 14.16 13.08 1.84
C LEU A 326 14.46 12.97 0.33
N ASN A 327 15.05 14.00 -0.29
CA ASN A 327 15.53 13.92 -1.68
C ASN A 327 16.62 12.85 -1.84
N ALA A 328 17.58 12.76 -0.93
CA ALA A 328 18.62 11.72 -0.99
C ALA A 328 18.02 10.31 -0.89
N ILE A 329 17.01 10.12 -0.02
CA ILE A 329 16.27 8.85 0.11
C ILE A 329 15.49 8.53 -1.17
N ALA A 330 14.69 9.47 -1.71
CA ALA A 330 13.93 9.25 -2.95
C ALA A 330 14.84 9.00 -4.18
N ALA A 331 15.93 9.74 -4.30
CA ALA A 331 16.90 9.58 -5.39
C ALA A 331 17.58 8.20 -5.34
N ALA A 332 18.03 7.79 -4.15
CA ALA A 332 18.63 6.47 -3.95
C ALA A 332 17.61 5.33 -4.06
N GLY A 333 16.37 5.57 -3.63
CA GLY A 333 15.21 4.69 -3.77
C GLY A 333 14.64 4.63 -5.19
N GLY A 334 15.27 5.24 -6.19
CA GLY A 334 14.89 5.13 -7.60
C GLY A 334 13.71 6.00 -8.05
N THR A 335 13.10 6.80 -7.17
CA THR A 335 11.94 7.66 -7.48
C THR A 335 12.30 9.11 -7.78
N GLY A 336 13.58 9.48 -7.65
CA GLY A 336 14.12 10.77 -8.08
C GLY A 336 14.05 11.87 -7.01
N GLN A 337 12.87 12.42 -6.74
CA GLN A 337 12.68 13.49 -5.74
C GLN A 337 11.59 13.10 -4.74
N PHE A 338 11.62 13.70 -3.54
CA PHE A 338 10.57 13.49 -2.54
C PHE A 338 9.34 14.37 -2.82
N TYR A 339 8.19 13.96 -2.29
CA TYR A 339 6.93 14.70 -2.37
C TYR A 339 6.74 15.54 -1.11
N ASN A 340 6.54 16.85 -1.24
CA ASN A 340 6.36 17.75 -0.08
C ASN A 340 4.89 18.17 0.07
N ALA A 341 4.16 17.54 0.98
CA ALA A 341 2.81 17.94 1.32
C ALA A 341 2.84 19.18 2.21
N GLN A 342 2.14 20.24 1.82
CA GLN A 342 2.04 21.50 2.60
C GLN A 342 0.73 21.63 3.38
N ASP A 343 -0.25 20.77 3.05
CA ASP A 343 -1.50 20.59 3.79
C ASP A 343 -1.97 19.13 3.63
N GLY A 344 -2.94 18.70 4.42
CA GLY A 344 -3.42 17.31 4.39
C GLY A 344 -4.10 16.92 3.07
N ASN A 345 -4.64 17.87 2.30
CA ASN A 345 -5.23 17.56 1.00
C ASN A 345 -4.12 17.32 -0.03
N ALA A 346 -3.02 18.06 0.06
CA ALA A 346 -1.81 17.78 -0.71
C ALA A 346 -1.23 16.39 -0.36
N LEU A 347 -1.19 16.02 0.93
CA LEU A 347 -0.78 14.68 1.37
C LEU A 347 -1.68 13.59 0.77
N LEU A 348 -2.99 13.77 0.83
CA LEU A 348 -3.97 12.84 0.25
C LEU A 348 -3.75 12.64 -1.24
N MET A 349 -3.73 13.72 -2.03
CA MET A 349 -3.53 13.65 -3.49
C MET A 349 -2.16 13.06 -3.86
N MET A 350 -1.11 13.32 -3.08
CA MET A 350 0.22 12.73 -3.32
C MET A 350 0.23 11.23 -3.04
N MET A 351 -0.37 10.79 -1.92
CA MET A 351 -0.42 9.37 -1.57
C MET A 351 -1.27 8.55 -2.55
N GLU A 352 -2.45 9.07 -2.94
CA GLU A 352 -3.30 8.44 -3.95
C GLU A 352 -2.57 8.36 -5.31
N GLY A 353 -1.94 9.46 -5.77
CA GLY A 353 -1.19 9.48 -7.03
C GLY A 353 0.09 8.63 -7.04
N ILE A 354 0.75 8.43 -5.90
CA ILE A 354 1.88 7.49 -5.79
C ILE A 354 1.38 6.05 -5.93
N VAL A 355 0.32 5.67 -5.20
CA VAL A 355 -0.25 4.32 -5.28
C VAL A 355 -0.76 4.01 -6.69
N GLU A 356 -1.50 4.93 -7.29
CA GLU A 356 -1.95 4.86 -8.68
C GLU A 356 -0.75 4.69 -9.64
N GLY A 357 0.34 5.44 -9.42
CA GLY A 357 1.60 5.30 -10.15
C GLY A 357 2.20 3.89 -10.07
N VAL A 358 2.16 3.26 -8.89
CA VAL A 358 2.71 1.92 -8.60
C VAL A 358 1.85 0.77 -9.14
N LEU A 359 0.56 0.97 -9.41
CA LEU A 359 -0.30 -0.06 -10.01
C LEU A 359 0.29 -0.58 -11.34
N SER A 360 0.16 -1.89 -11.58
CA SER A 360 0.75 -2.56 -12.75
C SER A 360 0.02 -2.21 -14.05
N CYS A 361 0.79 -2.05 -15.13
CA CYS A 361 0.29 -2.03 -16.51
C CYS A 361 0.27 -3.43 -17.15
N THR A 362 0.54 -4.48 -16.39
CA THR A 362 0.87 -5.81 -16.91
C THR A 362 -0.17 -6.86 -16.53
N LEU A 363 -0.52 -7.68 -17.51
CA LEU A 363 -1.39 -8.86 -17.40
C LEU A 363 -0.54 -10.12 -17.62
N GLU A 364 -0.49 -10.99 -16.61
CA GLU A 364 0.04 -12.34 -16.75
C GLU A 364 -1.06 -13.27 -17.27
N LEU A 365 -0.74 -14.13 -18.24
CA LEU A 365 -1.71 -15.01 -18.88
C LEU A 365 -1.66 -16.42 -18.32
N GLU A 366 -2.82 -16.95 -17.89
CA GLU A 366 -2.96 -18.34 -17.47
C GLU A 366 -2.87 -19.34 -18.64
N MET A 367 -3.06 -18.87 -19.89
CA MET A 367 -2.99 -19.70 -21.09
C MET A 367 -2.42 -18.94 -22.30
N GLU A 368 -1.64 -19.64 -23.11
CA GLU A 368 -1.04 -19.12 -24.35
C GLU A 368 -2.06 -19.16 -25.51
N PRO A 369 -2.23 -18.09 -26.30
CA PRO A 369 -3.07 -18.11 -27.50
C PRO A 369 -2.48 -18.98 -28.61
N GLU A 370 -3.27 -19.90 -29.19
CA GLU A 370 -2.84 -20.69 -30.36
C GLU A 370 -2.53 -19.82 -31.59
N TYR A 371 -3.22 -18.69 -31.73
CA TYR A 371 -3.04 -17.71 -32.80
C TYR A 371 -2.78 -16.31 -32.24
N PRO A 372 -1.57 -16.01 -31.71
CA PRO A 372 -1.33 -14.77 -30.96
C PRO A 372 -1.61 -13.48 -31.73
N GLY A 373 -1.45 -13.48 -33.06
CA GLY A 373 -1.75 -12.35 -33.95
C GLY A 373 -3.24 -12.05 -34.15
N PHE A 374 -4.14 -12.85 -33.56
CA PHE A 374 -5.59 -12.65 -33.53
C PHE A 374 -6.11 -12.38 -32.11
N THR A 375 -5.20 -12.09 -31.17
CA THR A 375 -5.53 -11.66 -29.81
C THR A 375 -6.15 -10.27 -29.84
N LYS A 376 -7.22 -10.07 -29.06
CA LYS A 376 -7.75 -8.76 -28.74
C LYS A 376 -7.70 -8.52 -27.24
N VAL A 377 -7.54 -7.25 -26.88
CA VAL A 377 -7.51 -6.77 -25.50
C VAL A 377 -8.57 -5.69 -25.35
N ASN A 378 -9.55 -5.92 -24.49
CA ASN A 378 -10.59 -4.95 -24.16
C ASN A 378 -10.44 -4.52 -22.71
N VAL A 379 -10.42 -3.21 -22.46
CA VAL A 379 -10.29 -2.63 -21.11
C VAL A 379 -11.34 -1.55 -20.95
N GLY A 380 -12.17 -1.66 -19.91
CA GLY A 380 -13.26 -0.72 -19.65
C GLY A 380 -14.34 -0.66 -20.74
N GLY A 381 -14.48 -1.72 -21.55
CA GLY A 381 -15.41 -1.76 -22.70
C GLY A 381 -14.84 -1.16 -23.99
N MET A 382 -13.55 -0.82 -24.03
CA MET A 382 -12.84 -0.34 -25.22
C MET A 382 -11.81 -1.38 -25.69
N GLU A 383 -11.90 -1.79 -26.97
CA GLU A 383 -10.87 -2.60 -27.63
C GLU A 383 -9.64 -1.74 -27.91
N TRP A 384 -8.46 -2.20 -27.45
CA TRP A 384 -7.18 -1.52 -27.63
C TRP A 384 -6.32 -2.23 -28.71
N PRO A 385 -5.66 -1.48 -29.60
CA PRO A 385 -4.84 -2.07 -30.66
C PRO A 385 -3.52 -2.61 -30.11
N GLN A 386 -2.98 -3.65 -30.76
CA GLN A 386 -1.58 -4.02 -30.59
C GLN A 386 -0.69 -2.92 -31.19
N VAL A 387 0.32 -2.48 -30.45
CA VAL A 387 1.26 -1.42 -30.85
C VAL A 387 2.69 -1.96 -30.95
N ASN A 388 3.63 -1.15 -31.43
CA ASN A 388 5.04 -1.55 -31.52
C ASN A 388 5.90 -0.88 -30.44
N ASP A 389 5.51 0.31 -29.96
CA ASP A 389 6.27 1.08 -28.97
C ASP A 389 5.36 1.67 -27.88
N CYS A 390 5.45 1.14 -26.65
CA CYS A 390 4.73 1.68 -25.49
C CYS A 390 5.13 3.12 -25.12
N ASN A 391 6.26 3.65 -25.61
CA ASN A 391 6.70 5.01 -25.29
C ASN A 391 5.99 6.09 -26.14
N THR A 392 5.40 5.71 -27.28
CA THR A 392 4.80 6.65 -28.25
C THR A 392 3.40 6.28 -28.71
N GLU A 393 2.92 5.07 -28.41
CA GLU A 393 1.61 4.56 -28.82
C GLU A 393 0.73 4.17 -27.59
N HIS A 394 -0.60 4.26 -27.76
CA HIS A 394 -1.58 3.87 -26.74
C HIS A 394 -2.25 2.57 -27.20
N GLY A 395 -2.15 1.50 -26.42
CA GLY A 395 -2.50 0.15 -26.88
C GLY A 395 -1.84 -0.93 -26.03
N TRP A 396 -1.38 -2.03 -26.63
CA TRP A 396 -0.72 -3.11 -25.89
C TRP A 396 0.41 -3.81 -26.66
N ILE A 397 1.34 -4.42 -25.94
CA ILE A 397 2.44 -5.24 -26.48
C ILE A 397 2.54 -6.59 -25.77
N TRP A 398 3.17 -7.56 -26.44
CA TRP A 398 3.70 -8.76 -25.79
C TRP A 398 5.01 -8.41 -25.08
N SER A 399 5.01 -8.28 -23.75
CA SER A 399 6.21 -8.02 -22.95
C SER A 399 7.02 -9.30 -22.72
N VAL A 400 6.32 -10.42 -22.50
CA VAL A 400 6.86 -11.77 -22.65
C VAL A 400 6.03 -12.47 -23.75
N PRO A 401 6.66 -13.11 -24.76
CA PRO A 401 5.96 -13.72 -25.87
C PRO A 401 4.80 -14.61 -25.41
N TYR A 402 3.59 -14.20 -25.76
CA TYR A 402 2.33 -14.95 -25.66
C TYR A 402 1.93 -15.39 -24.25
N THR A 403 2.60 -14.84 -23.23
CA THR A 403 2.42 -15.18 -21.81
C THR A 403 2.27 -13.96 -20.91
N GLU A 404 2.67 -12.77 -21.39
CA GLU A 404 2.52 -11.51 -20.65
C GLU A 404 2.21 -10.36 -21.61
N ILE A 405 1.15 -9.59 -21.29
CA ILE A 405 0.75 -8.39 -22.04
C ILE A 405 1.06 -7.17 -21.18
N THR A 406 1.74 -6.17 -21.75
CA THR A 406 1.86 -4.82 -21.15
C THR A 406 0.99 -3.83 -21.91
N LEU A 407 0.16 -3.10 -21.19
CA LEU A 407 -0.66 -2.01 -21.70
C LEU A 407 0.16 -0.72 -21.75
N CYS A 408 -0.02 0.08 -22.80
CA CYS A 408 0.71 1.30 -23.08
C CYS A 408 -0.19 2.54 -22.99
N GLY A 409 0.30 3.63 -22.40
CA GLY A 409 -0.39 4.92 -22.34
C GLY A 409 -1.79 4.81 -21.73
N ASP A 410 -2.80 5.32 -22.45
CA ASP A 410 -4.20 5.40 -22.00
C ASP A 410 -4.81 4.00 -21.74
N ALA A 411 -4.30 2.96 -22.42
CA ALA A 411 -4.72 1.59 -22.17
C ALA A 411 -4.28 1.10 -20.79
N CYS A 412 -3.10 1.51 -20.33
CA CYS A 412 -2.67 1.22 -18.96
C CYS A 412 -3.52 1.99 -17.94
N GLN A 413 -3.82 3.28 -18.20
CA GLN A 413 -4.70 4.03 -17.30
C GLN A 413 -6.07 3.36 -17.17
N ALA A 414 -6.68 2.93 -18.29
CA ALA A 414 -7.92 2.18 -18.27
C ALA A 414 -7.81 0.87 -17.45
N LEU A 415 -6.65 0.20 -17.46
CA LEU A 415 -6.42 -1.00 -16.66
C LEU A 415 -6.25 -0.66 -15.17
N LYS A 416 -5.55 0.42 -14.82
CA LYS A 416 -5.42 0.91 -13.44
C LYS A 416 -6.78 1.32 -12.85
N ASP A 417 -7.64 1.91 -13.68
CA ASP A 417 -8.99 2.32 -13.30
C ASP A 417 -9.91 1.11 -13.04
N THR A 418 -9.82 0.06 -13.86
CA THR A 418 -10.75 -1.09 -13.84
C THR A 418 -10.24 -2.33 -13.10
N GLY A 419 -8.92 -2.51 -12.99
CA GLY A 419 -8.26 -3.68 -12.42
C GLY A 419 -8.24 -4.93 -13.32
N THR A 420 -8.97 -4.94 -14.44
CA THR A 420 -9.13 -6.12 -15.30
C THR A 420 -9.19 -5.79 -16.80
N ALA A 421 -8.85 -6.76 -17.63
CA ALA A 421 -9.02 -6.73 -19.07
C ALA A 421 -9.75 -7.99 -19.55
N ASP A 422 -10.67 -7.84 -20.50
CA ASP A 422 -11.27 -8.95 -21.20
C ASP A 422 -10.40 -9.29 -22.43
N LEU A 423 -9.99 -10.54 -22.55
CA LEU A 423 -9.11 -11.04 -23.61
C LEU A 423 -9.91 -11.99 -24.52
N GLU A 424 -9.81 -11.76 -25.83
CA GLU A 424 -10.39 -12.65 -26.85
C GLU A 424 -9.25 -13.25 -27.68
N PHE A 425 -9.12 -14.58 -27.66
CA PHE A 425 -8.21 -15.34 -28.52
C PHE A 425 -9.00 -15.89 -29.70
N LEU A 426 -8.87 -15.23 -30.85
CA LEU A 426 -9.67 -15.53 -32.05
C LEU A 426 -8.92 -16.41 -33.05
N CYS A 427 -9.71 -16.98 -33.97
CA CYS A 427 -9.22 -17.81 -35.06
C CYS A 427 -8.98 -17.04 -36.37
N PRO A 428 -8.00 -17.45 -37.19
CA PRO A 428 -7.98 -17.08 -38.61
C PRO A 428 -9.25 -17.61 -39.29
N GLN A 429 -10.06 -16.70 -39.82
CA GLN A 429 -11.22 -17.07 -40.65
C GLN A 429 -10.71 -17.70 -41.97
N GLY A 430 -11.06 -18.98 -42.20
CA GLY A 430 -10.55 -19.81 -43.30
C GLY A 430 -11.15 -19.55 -44.68
#